data_AF-J6HGW5-F1
#
_entry.id   AF-J6HGW5-F1
#
_cell.length_a   1.000
_cell.length_b   1.000
_cell.length_c   1.000
_cell.angle_alpha   90.00
_cell.angle_beta   90.00
_cell.angle_gamma   90.00
#
_symmetry.space_group_name_H-M   'P 1'
#
loop_
_entity.id
_entity.type
_entity.pdbx_description
1 polymer ?
#
loop_
_entity_poly.entity_id
_entity_poly.type
_entity_poly.pdbx_seq_one_letter_code
_entity_poly.pdbx_strand_id
1 'polypeptide(L)'
;MTRRRIDITNIVEVLMSDNIHRTAAAVSEGQIVELEITDMTDDGKGLGRLSGLAVFVMGAVPGDKVSARITGLKKRYAIAETVELLEPSAARVQPPCPYYKECGGCSMLELTYEEQLRIKRRNIITKLERIGALENPTVRDVIGAYADSESNIAGANAVLERRKSALSSRNSELTPESAYADSEFRNVESNSEAEAADTEITSRSSESNIRGSDIGTTDQGSELENQGFKSENQDSESNIAGAADAMGAKSGTSFESAVHEPMFRYRNKAEFAVAMMSSGPLVGFNKRGSNKIVDCTDCLLQKRATMAAANAIRKLLRGKLISVYDARHGNGFLRGFTIKVCEGTGEMMLIFTGTSKQLPNAEKVIYTISDAIDAVSTDEEPYFLQSVVVEVNKAKDIRETATAYEVVAGSNTVTDITGGGMKFEISAPAFYQVNTKQMIKLYAKVREYACLKGGETVFDLYCGIGTIGLSMASEAGMIIGIESVKNAVIDANRNAVINGIVNARYYAGRAEQMMPRLLDKEDKLFVDYIDETALKIAILDPPRAGCDEALLRAAASCDVDKIVYVSCDPGTLARDVKVLGELGYEFIEATPVDMFVATMHVECIALIQRVKS
;
A
#
# COMPACT_ATOMS: atom_id res chain seq x y z
N MET A 1 24.04 -4.44 13.58
CA MET A 1 23.44 -5.73 13.15
C MET A 1 23.05 -5.61 11.69
N THR A 2 23.68 -6.42 10.86
CA THR A 2 23.76 -6.28 9.40
C THR A 2 22.46 -6.74 8.74
N ARG A 3 21.76 -5.84 8.05
CA ARG A 3 20.60 -6.16 7.20
C ARG A 3 21.05 -7.09 6.08
N ARG A 4 20.69 -8.38 6.17
CA ARG A 4 20.78 -9.30 5.03
C ARG A 4 19.64 -8.96 4.07
N ARG A 5 20.00 -8.39 2.90
CA ARG A 5 19.18 -8.45 1.71
C ARG A 5 18.86 -9.92 1.44
N ILE A 6 17.64 -10.20 0.97
CA ILE A 6 17.30 -11.51 0.40
C ILE A 6 18.35 -11.79 -0.68
N ASP A 7 19.19 -12.76 -0.36
CA ASP A 7 20.30 -13.21 -1.19
C ASP A 7 19.72 -14.10 -2.28
N ILE A 8 20.28 -14.00 -3.49
CA ILE A 8 19.86 -14.71 -4.71
C ILE A 8 20.01 -16.24 -4.53
N THR A 9 20.59 -16.66 -3.41
CA THR A 9 20.79 -18.00 -2.89
C THR A 9 19.50 -18.77 -2.59
N ASN A 10 18.38 -18.11 -2.23
CA ASN A 10 17.16 -18.80 -1.78
C ASN A 10 16.34 -19.50 -2.89
N ILE A 11 16.60 -19.24 -4.17
CA ILE A 11 16.03 -20.04 -5.28
C ILE A 11 16.92 -21.27 -5.57
N VAL A 12 18.13 -21.28 -5.04
CA VAL A 12 19.24 -22.10 -5.54
C VAL A 12 19.56 -23.28 -4.59
N GLU A 13 18.98 -23.33 -3.39
CA GLU A 13 19.38 -24.28 -2.34
C GLU A 13 18.69 -25.66 -2.33
N VAL A 14 17.66 -25.91 -3.13
CA VAL A 14 16.89 -27.18 -3.05
C VAL A 14 16.78 -27.94 -4.39
N LEU A 15 17.69 -27.68 -5.34
CA LEU A 15 17.85 -28.57 -6.50
C LEU A 15 18.94 -29.59 -6.19
N MET A 16 18.48 -30.79 -5.85
CA MET A 16 19.24 -31.96 -5.45
C MET A 16 20.19 -32.50 -6.53
N SER A 17 21.30 -33.01 -5.98
CA SER A 17 22.23 -34.10 -6.35
C SER A 17 22.48 -34.52 -7.80
N ASP A 18 23.78 -34.59 -8.09
CA ASP A 18 24.49 -35.62 -8.87
C ASP A 18 24.48 -35.62 -10.40
N ASN A 19 24.08 -34.52 -11.05
CA ASN A 19 24.38 -34.36 -12.50
C ASN A 19 25.09 -33.06 -12.91
N ILE A 20 25.43 -32.18 -11.96
CA ILE A 20 25.99 -30.84 -12.25
C ILE A 20 27.43 -30.91 -12.80
N HIS A 21 28.17 -32.00 -12.54
CA HIS A 21 29.59 -32.08 -12.93
C HIS A 21 29.84 -32.33 -14.42
N ARG A 22 28.81 -32.58 -15.25
CA ARG A 22 29.01 -32.79 -16.71
C ARG A 22 28.44 -31.70 -17.62
N THR A 23 27.63 -30.76 -17.13
CA THR A 23 26.93 -29.77 -17.98
C THR A 23 27.37 -28.32 -17.82
N ALA A 24 28.15 -27.99 -16.79
CA ALA A 24 28.74 -26.65 -16.64
C ALA A 24 29.90 -26.36 -17.63
N ALA A 25 30.30 -27.33 -18.45
CA ALA A 25 31.49 -27.25 -19.30
C ALA A 25 31.29 -26.53 -20.66
N ALA A 26 30.08 -26.07 -21.00
CA ALA A 26 29.78 -25.59 -22.37
C ALA A 26 29.31 -24.13 -22.48
N VAL A 27 29.28 -23.36 -21.37
CA VAL A 27 28.83 -21.97 -21.39
C VAL A 27 29.99 -21.05 -21.00
N SER A 28 30.26 -20.05 -21.84
CA SER A 28 31.33 -19.07 -21.63
C SER A 28 30.78 -17.64 -21.59
N GLU A 29 31.44 -16.76 -20.84
CA GLU A 29 31.11 -15.33 -20.88
C GLU A 29 31.36 -14.77 -22.29
N GLY A 30 30.45 -13.92 -22.76
CA GLY A 30 30.44 -13.39 -24.11
C GLY A 30 29.73 -14.27 -25.15
N GLN A 31 29.44 -15.53 -24.84
CA GLN A 31 28.68 -16.43 -25.70
C GLN A 31 27.26 -15.93 -25.91
N ILE A 32 26.75 -16.03 -27.14
CA ILE A 32 25.37 -15.77 -27.49
C ILE A 32 24.62 -17.11 -27.52
N VAL A 33 23.48 -17.16 -26.85
CA VAL A 33 22.63 -18.36 -26.72
C VAL A 33 21.18 -18.00 -27.00
N GLU A 34 20.45 -18.90 -27.64
CA GLU A 34 19.00 -18.78 -27.77
C GLU A 34 18.31 -19.33 -26.53
N LEU A 35 17.36 -18.58 -25.98
CA LEU A 35 16.62 -18.95 -24.77
C LEU A 35 15.14 -18.65 -24.96
N GLU A 36 14.32 -19.60 -24.52
CA GLU A 36 12.91 -19.35 -24.21
C GLU A 36 12.79 -18.91 -22.76
N ILE A 37 12.03 -17.84 -22.52
CA ILE A 37 11.84 -17.27 -21.20
C ILE A 37 10.54 -17.80 -20.60
N THR A 38 10.66 -18.47 -19.46
CA THR A 38 9.56 -19.20 -18.84
C THR A 38 8.98 -18.52 -17.61
N ASP A 39 9.79 -17.70 -16.95
CA ASP A 39 9.47 -17.03 -15.68
C ASP A 39 10.29 -15.74 -15.56
N MET A 40 10.16 -15.02 -14.45
CA MET A 40 10.97 -13.84 -14.18
C MET A 40 11.25 -13.62 -12.70
N THR A 41 12.32 -12.90 -12.40
CA THR A 41 12.71 -12.50 -11.04
C THR A 41 11.98 -11.23 -10.61
N ASP A 42 11.98 -10.96 -9.30
CA ASP A 42 11.35 -9.77 -8.72
C ASP A 42 11.91 -8.44 -9.30
N ASP A 43 13.21 -8.42 -9.59
CA ASP A 43 13.89 -7.29 -10.23
C ASP A 43 13.71 -7.23 -11.76
N GLY A 44 12.82 -8.07 -12.31
CA GLY A 44 12.37 -8.01 -13.69
C GLY A 44 13.34 -8.57 -14.71
N LYS A 45 14.11 -9.61 -14.34
CA LYS A 45 14.91 -10.39 -15.31
C LYS A 45 14.15 -11.65 -15.70
N GLY A 46 14.08 -11.94 -16.98
CA GLY A 46 13.53 -13.21 -17.47
C GLY A 46 14.37 -14.40 -17.00
N LEU A 47 13.74 -15.55 -16.79
CA LEU A 47 14.39 -16.81 -16.44
C LEU A 47 14.22 -17.80 -17.60
N GLY A 48 15.34 -18.09 -18.25
CA GLY A 48 15.48 -19.20 -19.19
C GLY A 48 16.35 -20.32 -18.62
N ARG A 49 16.42 -21.45 -19.33
CA ARG A 49 17.31 -22.55 -18.98
C ARG A 49 18.11 -23.01 -20.20
N LEU A 50 19.41 -23.19 -19.99
CA LEU A 50 20.31 -23.76 -20.98
C LEU A 50 20.91 -25.06 -20.42
N SER A 51 20.51 -26.21 -20.99
CA SER A 51 20.96 -27.54 -20.54
C SER A 51 20.86 -27.74 -19.02
N GLY A 52 19.77 -27.23 -18.42
CA GLY A 52 19.50 -27.29 -16.97
C GLY A 52 20.05 -26.11 -16.15
N LEU A 53 21.04 -25.36 -16.66
CA LEU A 53 21.56 -24.16 -16.00
C LEU A 53 20.54 -23.03 -16.09
N ALA A 54 20.21 -22.40 -14.94
CA ALA A 54 19.37 -21.22 -14.91
C ALA A 54 20.11 -20.01 -15.50
N VAL A 55 19.47 -19.28 -16.41
CA VAL A 55 20.02 -18.06 -17.01
C VAL A 55 19.05 -16.91 -16.77
N PHE A 56 19.51 -15.88 -16.06
CA PHE A 56 18.74 -14.66 -15.79
C PHE A 56 19.02 -13.63 -16.87
N VAL A 57 18.01 -13.29 -17.67
CA VAL A 57 18.14 -12.47 -18.88
C VAL A 57 17.54 -11.09 -18.64
N MET A 58 18.36 -10.06 -18.74
CA MET A 58 17.90 -8.67 -18.71
C MET A 58 17.24 -8.29 -20.04
N GLY A 59 16.08 -7.65 -19.98
CA GLY A 59 15.34 -7.17 -21.16
C GLY A 59 14.43 -8.22 -21.81
N ALA A 60 14.18 -9.33 -21.13
CA ALA A 60 13.27 -10.38 -21.58
C ALA A 60 12.19 -10.67 -20.54
N VAL A 61 10.99 -11.02 -21.00
CA VAL A 61 9.82 -11.33 -20.18
C VAL A 61 9.30 -12.74 -20.49
N PRO A 62 8.49 -13.35 -19.62
CA PRO A 62 7.91 -14.68 -19.89
C PRO A 62 7.16 -14.75 -21.23
N GLY A 63 7.41 -15.82 -21.97
CA GLY A 63 6.89 -16.06 -23.32
C GLY A 63 7.79 -15.55 -24.46
N ASP A 64 8.86 -14.80 -24.16
CA ASP A 64 9.82 -14.41 -25.20
C ASP A 64 10.73 -15.56 -25.61
N LYS A 65 11.13 -15.54 -26.88
CA LYS A 65 12.34 -16.21 -27.36
C LYS A 65 13.38 -15.16 -27.73
N VAL A 66 14.56 -15.25 -27.14
CA VAL A 66 15.63 -14.25 -27.27
C VAL A 66 16.95 -14.87 -27.66
N SER A 67 17.73 -14.13 -28.42
CA SER A 67 19.17 -14.31 -28.51
C SER A 67 19.80 -13.47 -27.40
N ALA A 68 20.46 -14.11 -26.44
CA ALA A 68 20.99 -13.47 -25.24
C ALA A 68 22.49 -13.71 -25.10
N ARG A 69 23.24 -12.66 -24.75
CA ARG A 69 24.68 -12.73 -24.50
C ARG A 69 24.93 -12.98 -23.03
N ILE A 70 25.67 -14.03 -22.70
CA ILE A 70 26.11 -14.30 -21.33
C ILE A 70 27.07 -13.19 -20.89
N THR A 71 26.72 -12.43 -19.86
CA THR A 71 27.52 -11.33 -19.31
C THR A 71 28.18 -11.67 -17.99
N GLY A 72 27.77 -12.76 -17.35
CA GLY A 72 28.43 -13.23 -16.13
C GLY A 72 28.08 -14.67 -15.79
N LEU A 73 29.08 -15.43 -15.36
CA LEU A 73 28.90 -16.79 -14.85
C LEU A 73 29.02 -16.83 -13.33
N LYS A 74 28.09 -17.55 -12.68
CA LYS A 74 28.10 -17.84 -11.25
C LYS A 74 28.07 -19.34 -11.04
N LYS A 75 28.37 -19.79 -9.81
CA LYS A 75 28.52 -21.21 -9.45
C LYS A 75 27.32 -22.08 -9.85
N ARG A 76 26.09 -21.51 -9.88
CA ARG A 76 24.85 -22.25 -10.10
C ARG A 76 23.89 -21.61 -11.12
N TYR A 77 24.28 -20.49 -11.72
CA TYR A 77 23.45 -19.76 -12.69
C TYR A 77 24.32 -18.84 -13.57
N ALA A 78 23.75 -18.38 -14.68
CA ALA A 78 24.34 -17.36 -15.53
C ALA A 78 23.48 -16.09 -15.55
N ILE A 79 24.10 -14.96 -15.87
CA ILE A 79 23.45 -13.69 -16.15
C ILE A 79 23.67 -13.38 -17.62
N ALA A 80 22.65 -12.92 -18.30
CA ALA A 80 22.69 -12.57 -19.71
C ALA A 80 21.93 -11.27 -19.99
N GLU A 81 22.21 -10.66 -21.13
CA GLU A 81 21.49 -9.52 -21.67
C GLU A 81 20.91 -9.88 -23.03
N THR A 82 19.66 -9.50 -23.29
CA THR A 82 19.03 -9.68 -24.60
C THR A 82 19.81 -8.91 -25.67
N VAL A 83 20.27 -9.61 -26.70
CA VAL A 83 20.86 -9.02 -27.90
C VAL A 83 19.78 -8.76 -28.93
N GLU A 84 18.91 -9.74 -29.16
CA GLU A 84 17.83 -9.68 -30.13
C GLU A 84 16.61 -10.42 -29.61
N LEU A 85 15.43 -9.83 -29.82
CA LEU A 85 14.15 -10.48 -29.56
C LEU A 85 13.75 -11.24 -30.82
N LEU A 86 13.86 -12.57 -30.76
CA LEU A 86 13.60 -13.44 -31.91
C LEU A 86 12.09 -13.62 -32.12
N GLU A 87 11.37 -13.91 -31.03
CA GLU A 87 9.92 -14.02 -31.02
C GLU A 87 9.38 -13.32 -29.75
N PRO A 88 8.61 -12.22 -29.88
CA PRO A 88 8.05 -11.52 -28.72
C PRO A 88 6.92 -12.33 -28.08
N SER A 89 6.84 -12.30 -26.75
CA SER A 89 5.67 -12.80 -26.01
C SER A 89 4.40 -12.09 -26.47
N ALA A 90 3.31 -12.86 -26.66
CA ALA A 90 2.00 -12.31 -26.99
C ALA A 90 1.43 -11.38 -25.91
N ALA A 91 1.96 -11.47 -24.67
CA ALA A 91 1.58 -10.62 -23.57
C ALA A 91 2.39 -9.30 -23.50
N ARG A 92 3.29 -9.03 -24.44
CA ARG A 92 4.06 -7.78 -24.43
C ARG A 92 3.18 -6.57 -24.72
N VAL A 93 3.39 -5.51 -23.94
CA VAL A 93 2.83 -4.17 -24.18
C VAL A 93 3.92 -3.12 -24.14
N GLN A 94 3.70 -1.99 -24.81
CA GLN A 94 4.61 -0.85 -24.71
C GLN A 94 4.42 -0.19 -23.33
N PRO A 95 5.47 -0.11 -22.49
CA PRO A 95 5.35 0.49 -21.17
C PRO A 95 5.04 1.99 -21.32
N PRO A 96 3.98 2.52 -20.68
CA PRO A 96 3.58 3.92 -20.82
C PRO A 96 4.48 4.89 -20.04
N CYS A 97 5.30 4.37 -19.11
CA CYS A 97 6.16 5.17 -18.27
C CYS A 97 7.52 5.43 -18.97
N PRO A 98 7.91 6.70 -19.22
CA PRO A 98 9.18 7.01 -19.88
C PRO A 98 10.40 6.64 -19.04
N TYR A 99 10.23 6.44 -17.74
CA TYR A 99 11.29 6.08 -16.80
C TYR A 99 11.51 4.56 -16.66
N TYR A 100 10.63 3.73 -17.26
CA TYR A 100 10.57 2.28 -16.98
C TYR A 100 11.91 1.55 -17.16
N LYS A 101 12.67 1.88 -18.23
CA LYS A 101 13.94 1.21 -18.55
C LYS A 101 15.00 1.35 -17.45
N GLU A 102 14.99 2.45 -16.70
CA GLU A 102 16.00 2.71 -15.66
C GLU A 102 15.46 2.58 -14.24
N CYS A 103 14.21 2.96 -14.01
CA CYS A 103 13.60 3.04 -12.69
C CYS A 103 13.45 1.66 -12.05
N GLY A 104 13.80 1.55 -10.77
CA GLY A 104 13.61 0.32 -9.99
C GLY A 104 12.18 0.12 -9.47
N GLY A 105 11.26 1.03 -9.76
CA GLY A 105 9.90 1.04 -9.18
C GLY A 105 8.92 0.05 -9.80
N CYS A 106 9.03 -0.23 -11.10
CA CYS A 106 8.15 -1.15 -11.81
C CYS A 106 8.98 -2.21 -12.55
N SER A 107 8.59 -3.47 -12.45
CA SER A 107 9.26 -4.58 -13.14
C SER A 107 8.42 -5.21 -14.26
N MET A 108 7.11 -4.95 -14.31
CA MET A 108 6.19 -5.67 -15.21
C MET A 108 5.38 -4.79 -16.17
N LEU A 109 5.71 -3.49 -16.33
CA LEU A 109 4.96 -2.60 -17.26
C LEU A 109 5.07 -3.00 -18.75
N GLU A 110 5.97 -3.91 -19.10
CA GLU A 110 6.06 -4.49 -20.45
C GLU A 110 5.11 -5.67 -20.67
N LEU A 111 4.28 -6.03 -19.68
CA LEU A 111 3.33 -7.15 -19.76
C LEU A 111 1.88 -6.66 -19.62
N THR A 112 0.95 -7.30 -20.33
CA THR A 112 -0.48 -7.12 -20.11
C THR A 112 -0.83 -7.39 -18.66
N TYR A 113 -1.91 -6.77 -18.18
CA TYR A 113 -2.29 -6.91 -16.78
C TYR A 113 -2.68 -8.35 -16.42
N GLU A 114 -3.36 -9.08 -17.31
CA GLU A 114 -3.72 -10.48 -17.04
C GLU A 114 -2.46 -11.34 -16.84
N GLU A 115 -1.41 -11.10 -17.63
CA GLU A 115 -0.16 -11.85 -17.50
C GLU A 115 0.57 -11.51 -16.20
N GLN A 116 0.49 -10.26 -15.73
CA GLN A 116 1.01 -9.89 -14.42
C GLN A 116 0.35 -10.71 -13.30
N LEU A 117 -0.98 -10.83 -13.32
CA LEU A 117 -1.73 -11.62 -12.34
C LEU A 117 -1.39 -13.11 -12.44
N ARG A 118 -1.30 -13.64 -13.67
CA ARG A 118 -0.94 -15.05 -13.91
C ARG A 118 0.42 -15.41 -13.31
N ILE A 119 1.43 -14.57 -13.55
CA ILE A 119 2.80 -14.75 -13.03
C ILE A 119 2.80 -14.70 -11.50
N LYS A 120 2.12 -13.71 -10.89
CA LYS A 120 2.02 -13.58 -9.42
C LYS A 120 1.40 -14.81 -8.77
N ARG A 121 0.29 -15.31 -9.33
CA ARG A 121 -0.36 -16.54 -8.84
C ARG A 121 0.57 -17.75 -8.97
N ARG A 122 1.21 -17.91 -10.13
CA ARG A 122 2.15 -19.01 -10.38
C ARG A 122 3.33 -18.98 -9.41
N ASN A 123 3.87 -17.80 -9.09
CA ASN A 123 4.94 -17.64 -8.12
C ASN A 123 4.51 -18.20 -6.75
N ILE A 124 3.32 -17.84 -6.25
CA ILE A 124 2.80 -18.34 -4.97
C ILE A 124 2.65 -19.86 -4.98
N ILE A 125 2.00 -20.42 -6.00
CA ILE A 125 1.83 -21.88 -6.16
C ILE A 125 3.19 -22.58 -6.10
N THR A 126 4.15 -22.10 -6.89
CA THR A 126 5.49 -22.70 -7.00
C THR A 126 6.24 -22.68 -5.67
N LYS A 127 6.08 -21.60 -4.87
CA LYS A 127 6.73 -21.50 -3.54
C LYS A 127 6.06 -22.41 -2.52
N LEU A 128 4.73 -22.47 -2.49
CA LEU A 128 3.97 -23.37 -1.62
C LEU A 128 4.30 -24.85 -1.92
N GLU A 129 4.40 -25.23 -3.19
CA GLU A 129 4.80 -26.59 -3.59
C GLU A 129 6.24 -26.91 -3.16
N ARG A 130 7.19 -26.03 -3.50
CA ARG A 130 8.63 -26.35 -3.35
C ARG A 130 9.17 -26.12 -1.95
N ILE A 131 8.75 -25.05 -1.30
CA ILE A 131 9.25 -24.65 0.03
C ILE A 131 8.28 -25.12 1.12
N GLY A 132 6.98 -24.94 0.87
CA GLY A 132 5.92 -25.39 1.78
C GLY A 132 5.72 -26.90 1.78
N ALA A 133 6.30 -27.62 0.80
CA ALA A 133 6.14 -29.06 0.62
C ALA A 133 4.68 -29.51 0.51
N LEU A 134 3.82 -28.63 -0.03
CA LEU A 134 2.41 -28.92 -0.25
C LEU A 134 2.21 -29.60 -1.61
N GLU A 135 1.40 -30.65 -1.67
CA GLU A 135 0.98 -31.25 -2.92
C GLU A 135 -0.25 -30.50 -3.46
N ASN A 136 -0.15 -29.96 -4.68
CA ASN A 136 -1.24 -29.25 -5.39
C ASN A 136 -1.98 -28.20 -4.52
N PRO A 137 -1.28 -27.19 -3.94
CA PRO A 137 -1.89 -26.25 -3.02
C PRO A 137 -3.02 -25.45 -3.68
N THR A 138 -4.15 -25.32 -2.97
CA THR A 138 -5.28 -24.50 -3.42
C THR A 138 -4.94 -23.01 -3.33
N VAL A 139 -4.65 -22.39 -4.49
CA VAL A 139 -4.44 -20.94 -4.60
C VAL A 139 -5.49 -20.35 -5.52
N ARG A 140 -6.32 -19.44 -5.05
CA ARG A 140 -7.35 -18.76 -5.86
C ARG A 140 -6.73 -17.83 -6.90
N ASP A 141 -7.56 -17.31 -7.79
CA ASP A 141 -7.15 -16.24 -8.70
C ASP A 141 -6.79 -14.98 -7.92
N VAL A 142 -5.85 -14.20 -8.47
CA VAL A 142 -5.41 -12.95 -7.85
C VAL A 142 -6.55 -11.96 -7.86
N ILE A 143 -6.88 -11.38 -6.71
CA ILE A 143 -7.78 -10.23 -6.63
C ILE A 143 -7.04 -9.04 -7.27
N GLY A 144 -7.43 -8.71 -8.50
CA GLY A 144 -6.83 -7.62 -9.27
C GLY A 144 -7.39 -6.23 -8.95
N ALA A 145 -6.75 -5.22 -9.52
CA ALA A 145 -7.19 -3.81 -9.49
C ALA A 145 -8.60 -3.63 -10.06
N TYR A 146 -8.92 -4.33 -11.15
CA TYR A 146 -10.17 -4.19 -11.92
C TYR A 146 -11.37 -5.00 -11.40
N ALA A 147 -11.20 -5.84 -10.37
CA ALA A 147 -12.18 -6.87 -10.02
C ALA A 147 -13.49 -6.37 -9.35
N ASP A 148 -13.83 -5.08 -9.51
CA ASP A 148 -15.05 -4.48 -8.93
C ASP A 148 -16.24 -4.42 -9.91
N SER A 149 -16.11 -4.93 -11.15
CA SER A 149 -17.28 -5.10 -12.03
C SER A 149 -18.07 -6.36 -11.65
N GLU A 150 -19.03 -6.18 -10.73
CA GLU A 150 -20.27 -6.97 -10.51
C GLU A 150 -20.18 -8.47 -10.12
N SER A 151 -19.07 -9.17 -10.37
CA SER A 151 -18.98 -10.62 -10.16
C SER A 151 -18.77 -11.05 -8.70
N ASN A 152 -18.04 -10.26 -7.90
CA ASN A 152 -17.72 -10.64 -6.51
C ASN A 152 -18.79 -10.23 -5.48
N ILE A 153 -19.57 -9.18 -5.73
CA ILE A 153 -20.70 -8.81 -4.87
C ILE A 153 -21.84 -9.84 -5.04
N ALA A 154 -22.06 -10.33 -6.26
CA ALA A 154 -23.01 -11.41 -6.52
C ALA A 154 -22.57 -12.73 -5.85
N GLY A 155 -21.27 -13.04 -5.84
CA GLY A 155 -20.72 -14.22 -5.16
C GLY A 155 -20.85 -14.16 -3.64
N ALA A 156 -20.51 -13.02 -3.02
CA ALA A 156 -20.65 -12.82 -1.58
C ALA A 156 -22.12 -12.85 -1.13
N ASN A 157 -23.02 -12.21 -1.89
CA ASN A 157 -24.46 -12.24 -1.64
C ASN A 157 -25.07 -13.63 -1.88
N ALA A 158 -24.63 -14.38 -2.90
CA ALA A 158 -25.11 -15.74 -3.15
C ALA A 158 -24.66 -16.72 -2.06
N VAL A 159 -23.47 -16.54 -1.48
CA VAL A 159 -23.00 -17.35 -0.34
C VAL A 159 -23.75 -16.98 0.94
N LEU A 160 -24.07 -15.70 1.15
CA LEU A 160 -24.92 -15.22 2.25
C LEU A 160 -26.36 -15.75 2.13
N GLU A 161 -26.97 -15.72 0.93
CA GLU A 161 -28.33 -16.22 0.71
C GLU A 161 -28.42 -17.76 0.81
N ARG A 162 -27.42 -18.51 0.33
CA ARG A 162 -27.35 -19.97 0.58
C ARG A 162 -27.18 -20.31 2.06
N ARG A 163 -26.49 -19.48 2.83
CA ARG A 163 -26.38 -19.64 4.29
C ARG A 163 -27.70 -19.31 5.01
N LYS A 164 -28.44 -18.29 4.56
CA LYS A 164 -29.78 -17.98 5.08
C LYS A 164 -30.79 -19.09 4.78
N SER A 165 -30.76 -19.70 3.59
CA SER A 165 -31.65 -20.82 3.27
C SER A 165 -31.28 -22.11 4.02
N ALA A 166 -29.98 -22.34 4.25
CA ALA A 166 -29.53 -23.45 5.08
C ALA A 166 -29.94 -23.29 6.57
N LEU A 167 -29.94 -22.06 7.09
CA LEU A 167 -30.43 -21.72 8.43
C LEU A 167 -31.96 -21.80 8.53
N SER A 168 -32.71 -21.43 7.48
CA SER A 168 -34.17 -21.58 7.47
C SER A 168 -34.61 -23.04 7.37
N SER A 169 -33.84 -23.89 6.69
CA SER A 169 -34.09 -25.33 6.59
C SER A 169 -33.77 -26.14 7.86
N ARG A 170 -33.08 -25.53 8.84
CA ARG A 170 -32.83 -26.14 10.17
C ARG A 170 -33.86 -25.77 11.22
N ASN A 171 -34.77 -24.84 10.92
CA ASN A 171 -35.86 -24.45 11.84
C ASN A 171 -37.18 -25.19 11.56
N SER A 172 -37.20 -26.22 10.72
CA SER A 172 -38.41 -27.03 10.43
C SER A 172 -38.57 -28.30 11.27
N GLU A 173 -37.74 -28.50 12.30
CA GLU A 173 -37.85 -29.66 13.23
C GLU A 173 -38.01 -29.22 14.70
N LEU A 174 -38.82 -28.19 14.96
CA LEU A 174 -39.29 -27.88 16.31
C LEU A 174 -40.82 -27.91 16.33
N THR A 175 -41.35 -28.81 17.14
CA THR A 175 -42.79 -29.04 17.38
C THR A 175 -43.45 -27.82 18.03
N PRO A 176 -44.74 -27.55 17.75
CA PRO A 176 -45.41 -26.33 18.17
C PRO A 176 -45.92 -26.43 19.62
N GLU A 177 -45.35 -25.67 20.54
CA GLU A 177 -46.07 -25.23 21.74
C GLU A 177 -45.82 -23.74 22.01
N SER A 178 -46.93 -23.04 22.30
CA SER A 178 -47.08 -21.62 22.62
C SER A 178 -46.93 -20.61 21.46
N ALA A 179 -47.98 -20.55 20.64
CA ALA A 179 -48.39 -19.29 20.01
C ALA A 179 -49.19 -18.48 21.04
N TYR A 180 -48.81 -17.23 21.34
CA TYR A 180 -49.73 -16.18 21.79
C TYR A 180 -49.10 -14.79 21.66
N ALA A 181 -49.91 -13.89 21.10
CA ALA A 181 -49.83 -12.43 21.07
C ALA A 181 -48.85 -11.78 20.06
N ASP A 182 -49.38 -11.56 18.86
CA ASP A 182 -48.99 -10.45 18.00
C ASP A 182 -50.27 -9.79 17.48
N SER A 183 -50.57 -8.59 17.98
CA SER A 183 -51.42 -7.61 17.31
C SER A 183 -51.30 -6.28 18.07
N GLU A 184 -50.79 -5.24 17.42
CA GLU A 184 -51.65 -4.12 17.01
C GLU A 184 -50.91 -3.13 16.09
N PHE A 185 -51.48 -3.02 14.88
CA PHE A 185 -51.67 -1.85 14.04
C PHE A 185 -50.55 -1.20 13.21
N ARG A 186 -50.82 -1.28 11.90
CA ARG A 186 -50.28 -0.55 10.75
C ARG A 186 -50.80 0.90 10.66
N ASN A 187 -49.98 1.72 10.00
CA ASN A 187 -50.29 2.80 9.04
C ASN A 187 -51.16 4.00 9.46
N VAL A 188 -50.59 5.21 9.40
CA VAL A 188 -51.18 6.38 8.71
C VAL A 188 -50.02 7.28 8.18
N GLU A 189 -50.12 7.68 6.91
CA GLU A 189 -49.27 8.65 6.21
C GLU A 189 -49.61 10.11 6.56
N SER A 190 -48.62 11.00 6.42
CA SER A 190 -48.69 12.42 6.00
C SER A 190 -49.71 13.38 6.63
N ASN A 191 -49.19 14.43 7.28
CA ASN A 191 -49.50 15.82 6.90
C ASN A 191 -48.54 16.84 7.55
N SER A 192 -48.17 17.82 6.74
CA SER A 192 -47.51 19.09 7.08
C SER A 192 -48.40 19.99 7.93
N GLU A 193 -47.81 20.75 8.87
CA GLU A 193 -47.90 22.22 8.90
C GLU A 193 -47.09 22.80 10.06
N ALA A 194 -46.61 24.02 9.83
CA ALA A 194 -45.76 24.81 10.70
C ALA A 194 -46.54 25.51 11.81
N GLU A 195 -45.88 25.80 12.94
CA GLU A 195 -46.20 26.98 13.74
C GLU A 195 -44.98 27.43 14.56
N ALA A 196 -44.68 28.71 14.44
CA ALA A 196 -43.68 29.46 15.20
C ALA A 196 -44.36 30.14 16.40
N ALA A 197 -43.63 30.31 17.50
CA ALA A 197 -43.94 31.34 18.50
C ALA A 197 -42.68 31.76 19.27
N ASP A 198 -42.34 33.04 19.14
CA ASP A 198 -41.44 33.86 19.96
C ASP A 198 -41.84 33.89 21.44
N THR A 199 -40.87 34.09 22.36
CA THR A 199 -40.89 35.23 23.32
C THR A 199 -39.53 35.48 24.01
N GLU A 200 -38.99 36.68 23.78
CA GLU A 200 -38.31 37.67 24.65
C GLU A 200 -37.19 37.33 25.68
N ILE A 201 -35.99 37.83 25.34
CA ILE A 201 -35.17 38.87 26.00
C ILE A 201 -35.44 39.19 27.50
N THR A 202 -34.41 39.06 28.35
CA THR A 202 -34.00 40.15 29.27
C THR A 202 -32.48 40.20 29.46
N SER A 203 -31.96 41.43 29.35
CA SER A 203 -30.60 41.88 29.56
C SER A 203 -30.22 42.00 31.05
N ARG A 204 -28.94 41.78 31.38
CA ARG A 204 -28.28 42.50 32.49
C ARG A 204 -26.81 42.77 32.19
N SER A 205 -26.50 44.06 32.21
CA SER A 205 -25.21 44.73 32.14
C SER A 205 -24.41 44.62 33.44
N SER A 206 -23.07 44.68 33.33
CA SER A 206 -22.22 45.45 34.24
C SER A 206 -20.89 45.78 33.57
N GLU A 207 -20.43 47.01 33.82
CA GLU A 207 -19.49 47.82 33.06
C GLU A 207 -18.03 47.77 33.55
N SER A 208 -17.18 48.49 32.80
CA SER A 208 -15.97 49.25 33.20
C SER A 208 -14.63 48.50 33.06
N ASN A 209 -13.53 49.04 32.51
CA ASN A 209 -13.04 50.41 32.21
C ASN A 209 -12.18 50.37 30.93
N ILE A 210 -12.34 51.26 29.93
CA ILE A 210 -11.78 52.63 29.74
C ILE A 210 -10.25 52.78 29.91
N ARG A 211 -9.59 53.01 28.77
CA ARG A 211 -8.62 54.10 28.42
C ARG A 211 -8.11 53.76 26.99
N GLY A 212 -8.19 54.58 25.94
CA GLY A 212 -8.40 56.03 25.80
C GLY A 212 -7.26 56.61 24.96
N SER A 213 -7.61 57.42 23.96
CA SER A 213 -6.80 58.34 23.12
C SER A 213 -6.05 57.76 21.91
N ASP A 214 -6.00 58.40 20.73
CA ASP A 214 -6.85 59.39 20.06
C ASP A 214 -6.29 59.65 18.64
N ILE A 215 -7.20 59.90 17.69
CA ILE A 215 -7.19 60.93 16.62
C ILE A 215 -6.12 60.90 15.51
N GLY A 216 -6.59 60.99 14.25
CA GLY A 216 -5.83 61.59 13.15
C GLY A 216 -6.33 61.30 11.73
N THR A 217 -7.38 61.99 11.28
CA THR A 217 -7.87 62.10 9.89
C THR A 217 -6.91 62.85 8.96
N THR A 218 -6.80 62.47 7.67
CA THR A 218 -7.09 63.33 6.48
C THR A 218 -6.65 62.69 5.15
N ASP A 219 -7.64 62.43 4.29
CA ASP A 219 -7.83 62.87 2.88
C ASP A 219 -6.62 63.15 1.96
N GLN A 220 -6.61 62.52 0.76
CA GLN A 220 -6.69 63.19 -0.57
C GLN A 220 -6.40 62.22 -1.73
N GLY A 221 -7.27 62.26 -2.75
CA GLY A 221 -7.11 61.53 -4.02
C GLY A 221 -6.34 62.31 -5.10
N SER A 222 -6.05 61.63 -6.21
CA SER A 222 -6.07 62.21 -7.56
C SER A 222 -5.98 61.11 -8.62
N GLU A 223 -7.03 61.01 -9.42
CA GLU A 223 -7.01 60.49 -10.79
C GLU A 223 -6.37 61.54 -11.72
N LEU A 224 -5.73 61.09 -12.80
CA LEU A 224 -5.66 61.82 -14.06
C LEU A 224 -5.50 60.82 -15.22
N GLU A 225 -6.49 60.83 -16.11
CA GLU A 225 -6.53 60.24 -17.45
C GLU A 225 -5.51 60.94 -18.39
N ASN A 226 -5.10 60.31 -19.51
CA ASN A 226 -5.80 60.40 -20.80
C ASN A 226 -4.93 60.01 -22.04
N GLN A 227 -5.63 59.50 -23.07
CA GLN A 227 -5.33 59.44 -24.53
C GLN A 227 -4.30 58.41 -25.03
N GLY A 228 -4.54 57.55 -26.03
CA GLY A 228 -5.61 57.44 -27.03
C GLY A 228 -5.08 57.68 -28.45
N PHE A 229 -4.94 56.62 -29.27
CA PHE A 229 -4.95 56.73 -30.74
C PHE A 229 -5.47 55.43 -31.39
N LYS A 230 -6.53 55.58 -32.20
CA LYS A 230 -7.15 54.57 -33.07
C LYS A 230 -6.64 54.73 -34.50
N SER A 231 -6.66 53.65 -35.29
CA SER A 231 -7.20 53.68 -36.67
C SER A 231 -7.59 52.27 -37.14
N GLU A 232 -8.79 52.18 -37.71
CA GLU A 232 -9.45 51.03 -38.32
C GLU A 232 -9.12 50.91 -39.82
N ASN A 233 -9.13 49.69 -40.40
CA ASN A 233 -10.12 49.24 -41.41
C ASN A 233 -9.65 48.08 -42.33
N GLN A 234 -10.43 47.00 -42.29
CA GLN A 234 -11.09 46.21 -43.36
C GLN A 234 -10.35 45.61 -44.60
N ASP A 235 -10.71 44.33 -44.79
CA ASP A 235 -11.00 43.54 -46.01
C ASP A 235 -9.89 43.16 -47.01
N SER A 236 -9.67 41.85 -47.19
CA SER A 236 -10.07 41.09 -48.40
C SER A 236 -9.46 39.67 -48.48
N GLU A 237 -10.26 38.78 -49.06
CA GLU A 237 -10.01 37.36 -49.32
C GLU A 237 -8.87 37.10 -50.33
N SER A 238 -8.15 35.97 -50.20
CA SER A 238 -8.12 34.87 -51.20
C SER A 238 -6.89 33.95 -51.08
N ASN A 239 -7.19 32.65 -50.98
CA ASN A 239 -6.53 31.45 -51.52
C ASN A 239 -5.00 31.30 -51.52
N ILE A 240 -4.52 30.19 -50.95
CA ILE A 240 -4.03 29.01 -51.70
C ILE A 240 -4.23 27.75 -50.83
N ALA A 241 -4.91 26.77 -51.41
CA ALA A 241 -5.16 25.43 -50.90
C ALA A 241 -3.95 24.50 -51.08
N GLY A 242 -3.86 23.42 -50.29
CA GLY A 242 -2.95 22.32 -50.61
C GLY A 242 -2.76 21.24 -49.55
N ALA A 243 -3.72 20.30 -49.49
CA ALA A 243 -3.56 18.90 -49.06
C ALA A 243 -3.42 18.57 -47.56
N ALA A 244 -4.57 18.48 -46.89
CA ALA A 244 -4.82 17.49 -45.85
C ALA A 244 -5.79 16.45 -46.43
N ASP A 245 -5.33 15.20 -46.61
CA ASP A 245 -6.18 14.01 -46.51
C ASP A 245 -5.32 12.75 -46.63
N ALA A 246 -5.32 11.96 -45.55
CA ALA A 246 -5.34 10.49 -45.50
C ALA A 246 -4.74 10.01 -44.17
N MET A 247 -5.60 9.63 -43.23
CA MET A 247 -5.61 8.31 -42.60
C MET A 247 -6.72 8.27 -41.56
N GLY A 248 -7.77 7.51 -41.89
CA GLY A 248 -9.01 7.42 -41.14
C GLY A 248 -8.83 6.86 -39.74
N ALA A 249 -9.36 7.60 -38.76
CA ALA A 249 -9.63 7.13 -37.43
C ALA A 249 -10.80 6.13 -37.49
N LYS A 250 -10.54 4.87 -37.11
CA LYS A 250 -11.59 3.97 -36.65
C LYS A 250 -11.79 4.21 -35.16
N SER A 251 -13.01 4.55 -34.81
CA SER A 251 -13.55 4.73 -33.46
C SER A 251 -13.30 3.50 -32.60
N GLY A 252 -12.49 3.67 -31.55
CA GLY A 252 -12.26 2.71 -30.48
C GLY A 252 -11.95 3.46 -29.20
N THR A 253 -12.91 4.21 -28.66
CA THR A 253 -12.67 5.10 -27.50
C THR A 253 -13.88 5.09 -26.57
N SER A 254 -13.87 4.12 -25.64
CA SER A 254 -14.52 4.20 -24.31
C SER A 254 -14.14 3.00 -23.44
N PHE A 255 -13.85 1.84 -24.03
CA PHE A 255 -13.45 0.63 -23.30
C PHE A 255 -11.95 0.61 -22.96
N GLU A 256 -11.05 1.01 -23.87
CA GLU A 256 -9.59 0.99 -23.61
C GLU A 256 -9.13 2.04 -22.59
N SER A 257 -9.78 3.21 -22.50
CA SER A 257 -9.41 4.24 -21.51
C SER A 257 -9.83 3.86 -20.10
N ALA A 258 -10.97 3.19 -19.94
CA ALA A 258 -11.46 2.70 -18.65
C ALA A 258 -10.61 1.53 -18.09
N VAL A 259 -9.98 0.76 -18.98
CA VAL A 259 -9.11 -0.39 -18.65
C VAL A 259 -7.69 0.04 -18.25
N HIS A 260 -7.32 1.32 -18.31
CA HIS A 260 -5.96 1.79 -17.93
C HIS A 260 -5.87 2.52 -16.60
N GLU A 261 -6.97 3.13 -16.14
CA GLU A 261 -6.96 4.05 -15.00
C GLU A 261 -6.70 3.41 -13.61
N PRO A 262 -7.23 2.20 -13.29
CA PRO A 262 -7.01 1.52 -12.00
C PRO A 262 -5.59 1.00 -11.76
N MET A 263 -4.78 0.84 -12.82
CA MET A 263 -3.38 0.42 -12.68
C MET A 263 -2.44 1.55 -12.22
N PHE A 264 -2.90 2.79 -12.35
CA PHE A 264 -2.11 3.98 -12.10
C PHE A 264 -2.70 4.77 -10.93
N ARG A 265 -1.91 5.71 -10.42
CA ARG A 265 -2.29 6.65 -9.36
C ARG A 265 -2.86 5.97 -8.11
N TYR A 266 -2.44 4.75 -7.81
CA TYR A 266 -2.94 3.97 -6.68
C TYR A 266 -2.12 4.19 -5.40
N ARG A 267 -0.85 4.62 -5.52
CA ARG A 267 0.04 4.73 -4.36
C ARG A 267 -0.30 5.95 -3.54
N ASN A 268 -0.54 5.71 -2.26
CA ASN A 268 -0.83 6.72 -1.25
C ASN A 268 0.44 7.12 -0.45
N LYS A 269 1.59 6.48 -0.73
CA LYS A 269 2.88 6.81 -0.12
C LYS A 269 4.02 6.81 -1.15
N ALA A 270 4.86 7.83 -1.10
CA ALA A 270 6.08 7.94 -1.89
C ALA A 270 7.27 8.35 -1.02
N GLU A 271 8.39 7.64 -1.16
CA GLU A 271 9.67 8.00 -0.56
C GLU A 271 10.61 8.46 -1.68
N PHE A 272 11.02 9.74 -1.65
CA PHE A 272 11.85 10.36 -2.67
C PHE A 272 13.30 10.45 -2.22
N ALA A 273 14.18 9.94 -3.07
CA ALA A 273 15.61 10.19 -2.98
C ALA A 273 15.94 11.55 -3.58
N VAL A 274 16.91 12.25 -2.98
CA VAL A 274 17.39 13.54 -3.46
C VAL A 274 18.91 13.56 -3.57
N ALA A 275 19.43 14.23 -4.59
CA ALA A 275 20.85 14.52 -4.74
C ALA A 275 21.06 15.88 -5.40
N MET A 276 22.19 16.53 -5.12
CA MET A 276 22.60 17.75 -5.81
C MET A 276 23.72 17.43 -6.81
N MET A 277 23.48 17.70 -8.09
CA MET A 277 24.45 17.57 -9.19
C MET A 277 24.87 18.96 -9.70
N SER A 278 25.92 19.03 -10.50
CA SER A 278 26.32 20.29 -11.18
C SER A 278 25.22 20.82 -12.10
N SER A 279 24.42 19.94 -12.71
CA SER A 279 23.26 20.28 -13.54
C SER A 279 22.00 20.67 -12.76
N GLY A 280 22.02 20.58 -11.43
CA GLY A 280 20.89 20.87 -10.54
C GLY A 280 20.45 19.69 -9.67
N PRO A 281 19.33 19.83 -8.93
CA PRO A 281 18.83 18.79 -8.04
C PRO A 281 18.20 17.63 -8.83
N LEU A 282 18.50 16.41 -8.41
CA LEU A 282 17.75 15.20 -8.80
C LEU A 282 16.74 14.89 -7.70
N VAL A 283 15.48 14.67 -8.08
CA VAL A 283 14.40 14.26 -7.17
C VAL A 283 13.67 13.09 -7.82
N GLY A 284 13.62 11.94 -7.15
CA GLY A 284 12.94 10.79 -7.71
C GLY A 284 13.27 9.49 -7.00
N PHE A 285 13.45 8.42 -7.78
CA PHE A 285 13.56 7.07 -7.27
C PHE A 285 14.89 6.44 -7.66
N ASN A 286 15.27 5.36 -6.98
CA ASN A 286 16.49 4.64 -7.30
C ASN A 286 16.39 3.89 -8.63
N LYS A 287 17.48 3.93 -9.41
CA LYS A 287 17.70 3.08 -10.57
C LYS A 287 17.73 1.62 -10.14
N ARG A 288 17.24 0.73 -11.00
CA ARG A 288 17.18 -0.71 -10.76
C ARG A 288 18.56 -1.24 -10.32
N GLY A 289 18.60 -1.93 -9.17
CA GLY A 289 19.82 -2.52 -8.61
C GLY A 289 20.88 -1.54 -8.08
N SER A 290 20.60 -0.24 -7.92
CA SER A 290 21.58 0.74 -7.44
C SER A 290 20.96 1.82 -6.54
N ASN A 291 21.79 2.71 -5.97
CA ASN A 291 21.36 3.92 -5.27
C ASN A 291 21.50 5.18 -6.14
N LYS A 292 21.69 5.03 -7.45
CA LYS A 292 21.69 6.16 -8.38
C LYS A 292 20.25 6.63 -8.59
N ILE A 293 20.01 7.92 -8.66
CA ILE A 293 18.66 8.48 -8.75
C ILE A 293 18.25 8.63 -10.22
N VAL A 294 17.03 8.20 -10.54
CA VAL A 294 16.26 8.62 -11.72
C VAL A 294 15.51 9.88 -11.34
N ASP A 295 15.82 11.01 -11.98
CA ASP A 295 15.05 12.24 -11.79
C ASP A 295 13.67 12.06 -12.43
N CYS A 296 12.64 11.96 -11.59
CA CYS A 296 11.30 11.56 -11.99
C CYS A 296 10.33 12.73 -11.73
N THR A 297 9.83 13.35 -12.80
CA THR A 297 8.90 14.49 -12.70
C THR A 297 7.44 14.08 -12.65
N ASP A 298 7.12 12.88 -13.16
CA ASP A 298 5.79 12.29 -13.05
C ASP A 298 5.88 10.76 -12.98
N CYS A 299 5.50 10.19 -11.84
CA CYS A 299 5.42 8.75 -11.65
C CYS A 299 3.96 8.30 -11.75
N LEU A 300 3.64 7.51 -12.78
CA LEU A 300 2.27 7.06 -13.03
C LEU A 300 1.66 6.25 -11.88
N LEU A 301 2.45 5.68 -10.96
CA LEU A 301 1.91 4.99 -9.79
C LEU A 301 1.47 5.94 -8.66
N GLN A 302 2.02 7.15 -8.61
CA GLN A 302 1.82 8.11 -7.52
C GLN A 302 0.70 9.09 -7.84
N LYS A 303 -0.03 9.56 -6.82
CA LYS A 303 -1.05 10.60 -6.97
C LYS A 303 -0.48 11.86 -7.65
N ARG A 304 -1.33 12.57 -8.43
CA ARG A 304 -0.92 13.82 -9.10
C ARG A 304 -0.42 14.86 -8.09
N ALA A 305 -1.14 15.03 -6.98
CA ALA A 305 -0.75 15.91 -5.87
C ALA A 305 0.61 15.52 -5.24
N THR A 306 0.90 14.22 -5.12
CA THR A 306 2.23 13.76 -4.65
C THR A 306 3.35 14.21 -5.59
N MET A 307 3.15 14.07 -6.92
CA MET A 307 4.14 14.50 -7.89
C MET A 307 4.25 16.04 -7.96
N ALA A 308 3.14 16.76 -7.80
CA ALA A 308 3.16 18.22 -7.74
C ALA A 308 3.97 18.74 -6.54
N ALA A 309 3.77 18.18 -5.35
CA ALA A 309 4.55 18.48 -4.16
C ALA A 309 6.04 18.17 -4.34
N ALA A 310 6.38 16.99 -4.92
CA ALA A 310 7.77 16.63 -5.21
C ALA A 310 8.42 17.59 -6.23
N ASN A 311 7.66 18.02 -7.25
CA ASN A 311 8.11 19.00 -8.24
C ASN A 311 8.30 20.40 -7.63
N ALA A 312 7.47 20.81 -6.66
CA ALA A 312 7.65 22.02 -5.88
C ALA A 312 8.94 21.97 -5.04
N ILE A 313 9.20 20.86 -4.35
CA ILE A 313 10.47 20.64 -3.64
C ILE A 313 11.67 20.72 -4.60
N ARG A 314 11.59 20.15 -5.81
CA ARG A 314 12.65 20.29 -6.82
C ARG A 314 12.92 21.76 -7.16
N LYS A 315 11.87 22.59 -7.31
CA LYS A 315 12.01 24.04 -7.55
C LYS A 315 12.65 24.75 -6.34
N LEU A 316 12.23 24.43 -5.12
CA LEU A 316 12.78 24.99 -3.88
C LEU A 316 14.27 24.67 -3.70
N LEU A 317 14.68 23.44 -4.03
CA LEU A 317 16.09 23.03 -4.05
C LEU A 317 16.91 23.81 -5.08
N ARG A 318 16.37 24.00 -6.28
CA ARG A 318 17.01 24.82 -7.33
C ARG A 318 17.14 26.28 -6.89
N GLY A 319 16.12 26.81 -6.23
CA GLY A 319 16.10 28.15 -5.62
C GLY A 319 16.91 28.29 -4.33
N LYS A 320 17.57 27.22 -3.86
CA LYS A 320 18.41 27.18 -2.64
C LYS A 320 17.67 27.57 -1.35
N LEU A 321 16.35 27.43 -1.30
CA LEU A 321 15.56 27.62 -0.08
C LEU A 321 15.73 26.44 0.89
N ILE A 322 16.07 25.27 0.37
CA ILE A 322 16.47 24.09 1.14
C ILE A 322 17.76 23.54 0.51
N SER A 323 18.68 23.04 1.34
CA SER A 323 19.92 22.42 0.88
C SER A 323 19.85 20.89 1.00
N VAL A 324 20.38 20.18 0.00
CA VAL A 324 20.61 18.74 0.07
C VAL A 324 21.79 18.46 1.00
N TYR A 325 21.67 17.43 1.82
CA TYR A 325 22.74 16.98 2.70
C TYR A 325 23.88 16.34 1.91
N ASP A 326 25.11 16.83 2.10
CA ASP A 326 26.33 16.21 1.58
C ASP A 326 27.04 15.41 2.68
N ALA A 327 26.96 14.08 2.58
CA ALA A 327 27.58 13.18 3.55
C ALA A 327 29.11 13.30 3.62
N ARG A 328 29.78 13.79 2.55
CA ARG A 328 31.25 13.97 2.54
C ARG A 328 31.68 15.14 3.41
N HIS A 329 30.95 16.25 3.33
CA HIS A 329 31.26 17.48 4.07
C HIS A 329 30.48 17.62 5.38
N GLY A 330 29.43 16.79 5.58
CA GLY A 330 28.61 16.81 6.78
C GLY A 330 27.70 18.05 6.89
N ASN A 331 27.41 18.73 5.78
CA ASN A 331 26.60 19.95 5.73
C ASN A 331 25.33 19.77 4.90
N GLY A 332 24.38 20.69 5.05
CA GLY A 332 23.06 20.63 4.41
C GLY A 332 21.97 20.02 5.29
N PHE A 333 20.73 20.14 4.84
CA PHE A 333 19.55 19.74 5.61
C PHE A 333 18.93 18.43 5.11
N LEU A 334 18.53 18.39 3.84
CA LEU A 334 17.61 17.40 3.31
C LEU A 334 18.33 16.14 2.83
N ARG A 335 17.98 14.98 3.38
CA ARG A 335 18.49 13.66 2.95
C ARG A 335 17.52 12.93 2.00
N GLY A 336 16.25 13.26 2.09
CA GLY A 336 15.14 12.65 1.38
C GLY A 336 13.83 13.18 1.95
N PHE A 337 12.70 12.79 1.37
CA PHE A 337 11.41 13.13 1.93
C PHE A 337 10.37 12.06 1.57
N THR A 338 9.35 11.95 2.41
CA THR A 338 8.22 11.05 2.23
C THR A 338 6.94 11.87 2.11
N ILE A 339 6.06 11.48 1.20
CA ILE A 339 4.71 12.03 1.10
C ILE A 339 3.73 10.89 1.38
N LYS A 340 2.79 11.12 2.30
CA LYS A 340 1.62 10.26 2.51
C LYS A 340 0.37 11.01 2.06
N VAL A 341 -0.60 10.28 1.55
CA VAL A 341 -1.90 10.75 1.10
C VAL A 341 -2.97 9.84 1.71
N CYS A 342 -4.03 10.43 2.25
CA CYS A 342 -5.21 9.71 2.68
C CYS A 342 -6.26 9.80 1.58
N GLU A 343 -6.60 8.68 0.94
CA GLU A 343 -7.49 8.69 -0.22
C GLU A 343 -8.94 9.01 0.15
N GLY A 344 -9.38 8.63 1.35
CA GLY A 344 -10.74 8.85 1.81
C GLY A 344 -11.03 10.28 2.30
N THR A 345 -10.00 11.06 2.64
CA THR A 345 -10.16 12.43 3.16
C THR A 345 -9.48 13.49 2.31
N GLY A 346 -8.50 13.11 1.50
CA GLY A 346 -7.64 14.04 0.78
C GLY A 346 -6.44 14.56 1.59
N GLU A 347 -6.34 14.24 2.88
CA GLU A 347 -5.28 14.76 3.75
C GLU A 347 -3.90 14.26 3.30
N MET A 348 -2.95 15.20 3.14
CA MET A 348 -1.56 14.88 2.82
C MET A 348 -0.60 15.21 3.98
N MET A 349 0.38 14.33 4.17
CA MET A 349 1.50 14.55 5.09
C MET A 349 2.81 14.60 4.32
N LEU A 350 3.60 15.65 4.53
CA LEU A 350 4.97 15.76 4.03
C LEU A 350 5.96 15.56 5.17
N ILE A 351 6.84 14.58 5.02
CA ILE A 351 7.86 14.21 6.01
C ILE A 351 9.24 14.48 5.40
N PHE A 352 9.91 15.53 5.85
CA PHE A 352 11.28 15.81 5.46
C PHE A 352 12.25 15.00 6.31
N THR A 353 13.11 14.18 5.70
CA THR A 353 14.21 13.54 6.42
C THR A 353 15.36 14.55 6.49
N GLY A 354 15.54 15.16 7.67
CA GLY A 354 16.42 16.31 7.90
C GLY A 354 17.50 16.06 8.95
N THR A 355 18.57 16.88 8.94
CA THR A 355 19.65 16.83 9.93
C THR A 355 19.35 17.59 11.23
N SER A 356 18.31 18.43 11.25
CA SER A 356 17.88 19.25 12.39
C SER A 356 16.37 19.21 12.55
N LYS A 357 15.87 19.62 13.73
CA LYS A 357 14.42 19.74 14.01
C LYS A 357 13.73 20.82 13.18
N GLN A 358 14.46 21.90 12.88
CA GLN A 358 13.92 23.06 12.18
C GLN A 358 14.03 22.87 10.67
N LEU A 359 12.93 23.12 9.95
CA LEU A 359 12.88 23.21 8.49
C LEU A 359 13.37 24.59 8.03
N PRO A 360 14.44 24.69 7.21
CA PRO A 360 14.90 25.97 6.68
C PRO A 360 13.83 26.65 5.82
N ASN A 361 13.64 27.96 6.01
CA ASN A 361 12.65 28.77 5.29
C ASN A 361 11.23 28.17 5.35
N ALA A 362 10.86 27.59 6.50
CA ALA A 362 9.66 26.77 6.68
C ALA A 362 8.41 27.37 6.05
N GLU A 363 8.06 28.61 6.37
CA GLU A 363 6.87 29.29 5.86
C GLU A 363 6.79 29.27 4.33
N LYS A 364 7.83 29.81 3.66
CA LYS A 364 7.89 29.86 2.18
C LYS A 364 7.90 28.47 1.56
N VAL A 365 8.59 27.52 2.18
CA VAL A 365 8.63 26.11 1.72
C VAL A 365 7.23 25.50 1.76
N ILE A 366 6.53 25.67 2.88
CA ILE A 366 5.22 25.06 3.13
C ILE A 366 4.18 25.65 2.17
N TYR A 367 4.10 26.99 2.05
CA TYR A 367 3.16 27.63 1.12
C TYR A 367 3.42 27.24 -0.32
N THR A 368 4.68 27.22 -0.78
CA THR A 368 5.01 26.82 -2.15
C THR A 368 4.55 25.38 -2.46
N ILE A 369 4.59 24.49 -1.47
CA ILE A 369 4.17 23.10 -1.64
C ILE A 369 2.65 22.98 -1.56
N SER A 370 1.99 23.68 -0.63
CA SER A 370 0.53 23.74 -0.53
C SER A 370 -0.09 24.25 -1.82
N ASP A 371 0.36 25.39 -2.33
CA ASP A 371 -0.15 25.98 -3.59
C ASP A 371 0.01 25.01 -4.78
N ALA A 372 1.10 24.22 -4.80
CA ALA A 372 1.32 23.24 -5.85
C ALA A 372 0.40 22.03 -5.75
N ILE A 373 0.02 21.62 -4.53
CA ILE A 373 -0.98 20.57 -4.29
C ILE A 373 -2.36 21.08 -4.70
N ASP A 374 -2.74 22.27 -4.22
CA ASP A 374 -4.05 22.87 -4.47
C ASP A 374 -4.28 23.12 -5.97
N ALA A 375 -3.24 23.51 -6.71
CA ALA A 375 -3.30 23.74 -8.15
C ALA A 375 -3.59 22.48 -9.00
N VAL A 376 -3.44 21.28 -8.44
CA VAL A 376 -3.75 20.01 -9.13
C VAL A 376 -4.85 19.20 -8.43
N SER A 377 -5.38 19.72 -7.32
CA SER A 377 -6.51 19.15 -6.61
C SER A 377 -7.79 19.37 -7.43
N THR A 378 -8.67 18.37 -7.44
CA THR A 378 -9.98 18.45 -8.13
C THR A 378 -11.09 18.00 -7.19
N ASP A 379 -12.35 18.16 -7.58
CA ASP A 379 -13.48 17.69 -6.77
C ASP A 379 -13.47 16.15 -6.61
N GLU A 380 -12.95 15.42 -7.61
CA GLU A 380 -12.79 13.95 -7.56
C GLU A 380 -11.56 13.51 -6.77
N GLU A 381 -10.51 14.34 -6.73
CA GLU A 381 -9.26 14.11 -6.02
C GLU A 381 -8.92 15.32 -5.12
N PRO A 382 -9.70 15.58 -4.04
CA PRO A 382 -9.62 16.82 -3.27
C PRO A 382 -8.47 16.78 -2.26
N TYR A 383 -7.24 16.88 -2.74
CA TYR A 383 -6.03 16.78 -1.92
C TYR A 383 -5.60 18.13 -1.33
N PHE A 384 -5.16 18.12 -0.07
CA PHE A 384 -4.62 19.30 0.60
C PHE A 384 -3.54 18.94 1.62
N LEU A 385 -2.63 19.88 1.90
CA LEU A 385 -1.52 19.68 2.84
C LEU A 385 -1.98 19.86 4.28
N GLN A 386 -2.10 18.75 5.03
CA GLN A 386 -2.59 18.75 6.41
C GLN A 386 -1.46 18.72 7.45
N SER A 387 -0.31 18.12 7.11
CA SER A 387 0.77 17.90 8.07
C SER A 387 2.14 18.04 7.42
N VAL A 388 3.05 18.75 8.10
CA VAL A 388 4.46 18.87 7.73
C VAL A 388 5.32 18.46 8.91
N VAL A 389 6.12 17.42 8.73
CA VAL A 389 6.93 16.80 9.77
C VAL A 389 8.39 16.76 9.33
N VAL A 390 9.31 16.91 10.28
CA VAL A 390 10.73 16.63 10.09
C VAL A 390 11.10 15.35 10.85
N GLU A 391 11.49 14.32 10.10
CA GLU A 391 12.14 13.13 10.62
C GLU A 391 13.64 13.46 10.82
N VAL A 392 14.09 13.53 12.08
CA VAL A 392 15.43 14.00 12.42
C VAL A 392 16.43 12.84 12.38
N ASN A 393 17.31 12.84 11.39
CA ASN A 393 18.39 11.89 11.23
C ASN A 393 19.77 12.59 11.20
N LYS A 394 20.46 12.50 12.34
CA LYS A 394 21.82 13.06 12.56
C LYS A 394 22.94 12.07 12.26
N ALA A 395 22.62 10.81 11.98
CA ALA A 395 23.62 9.78 11.80
C ALA A 395 24.47 10.03 10.55
N LYS A 396 25.73 9.58 10.60
CA LYS A 396 26.60 9.59 9.41
C LYS A 396 26.15 8.52 8.42
N ASP A 397 25.76 7.34 8.91
CA ASP A 397 25.13 6.33 8.08
C ASP A 397 23.64 6.66 7.88
N ILE A 398 23.24 6.85 6.63
CA ILE A 398 21.85 7.11 6.25
C ILE A 398 20.89 5.96 6.61
N ARG A 399 21.42 4.77 6.91
CA ARG A 399 20.63 3.58 7.28
C ARG A 399 20.25 3.54 8.76
N GLU A 400 20.88 4.37 9.59
CA GLU A 400 20.53 4.47 10.99
C GLU A 400 19.15 5.13 11.16
N THR A 401 18.44 4.70 12.20
CA THR A 401 17.06 5.14 12.47
C THR A 401 17.00 6.59 12.90
N ALA A 402 15.88 7.24 12.56
CA ALA A 402 15.58 8.58 13.04
C ALA A 402 15.58 8.66 14.56
N THR A 403 15.97 9.82 15.06
CA THR A 403 16.06 10.12 16.48
C THR A 403 14.81 10.78 17.03
N ALA A 404 14.02 11.44 16.18
CA ALA A 404 12.79 12.15 16.54
C ALA A 404 11.94 12.45 15.29
N TYR A 405 10.66 12.75 15.51
CA TYR A 405 9.74 13.32 14.53
C TYR A 405 9.21 14.63 15.10
N GLU A 406 9.37 15.73 14.37
CA GLU A 406 8.97 17.07 14.83
C GLU A 406 7.93 17.65 13.87
N VAL A 407 6.76 18.00 14.40
CA VAL A 407 5.71 18.66 13.61
C VAL A 407 6.09 20.12 13.42
N VAL A 408 6.22 20.54 12.17
CA VAL A 408 6.56 21.92 11.78
C VAL A 408 5.31 22.73 11.53
N ALA A 409 4.29 22.13 10.93
CA ALA A 409 3.00 22.75 10.67
C ALA A 409 1.88 21.71 10.59
N GLY A 410 0.66 22.14 10.91
CA GLY A 410 -0.53 21.31 10.84
C GLY A 410 -0.61 20.25 11.95
N SER A 411 -1.25 19.12 11.64
CA SER A 411 -1.49 18.04 12.59
C SER A 411 -0.26 17.12 12.76
N ASN A 412 -0.23 16.36 13.86
CA ASN A 412 0.77 15.29 14.08
C ASN A 412 0.44 13.98 13.35
N THR A 413 -0.79 13.86 12.86
CA THR A 413 -1.30 12.73 12.08
C THR A 413 -2.04 13.23 10.85
N VAL A 414 -2.23 12.34 9.88
CA VAL A 414 -3.27 12.48 8.84
C VAL A 414 -4.31 11.38 9.03
N THR A 415 -5.55 11.65 8.69
CA THR A 415 -6.66 10.74 8.89
C THR A 415 -7.11 10.19 7.56
N ASP A 416 -7.20 8.87 7.42
CA ASP A 416 -7.85 8.22 6.27
C ASP A 416 -9.22 7.69 6.66
N ILE A 417 -10.14 7.63 5.70
CA ILE A 417 -11.45 7.00 5.85
C ILE A 417 -11.53 5.85 4.86
N THR A 418 -11.69 4.65 5.39
CA THR A 418 -11.69 3.40 4.59
C THR A 418 -13.10 2.88 4.36
N GLY A 419 -13.22 1.77 3.62
CA GLY A 419 -14.50 1.12 3.36
C GLY A 419 -15.26 0.81 4.65
N GLY A 420 -16.55 1.15 4.69
CA GLY A 420 -17.39 1.03 5.89
C GLY A 420 -17.35 2.24 6.84
N GLY A 421 -16.65 3.32 6.48
CA GLY A 421 -16.60 4.57 7.26
C GLY A 421 -15.58 4.56 8.40
N MET A 422 -14.76 3.52 8.49
CA MET A 422 -13.70 3.37 9.50
C MET A 422 -12.61 4.43 9.31
N LYS A 423 -12.29 5.14 10.39
CA LYS A 423 -11.28 6.21 10.42
C LYS A 423 -9.95 5.69 10.95
N PHE A 424 -8.83 6.11 10.35
CA PHE A 424 -7.50 5.78 10.86
C PHE A 424 -6.63 7.04 10.91
N GLU A 425 -6.24 7.45 12.11
CA GLU A 425 -5.16 8.40 12.33
C GLU A 425 -3.81 7.71 12.02
N ILE A 426 -3.02 8.32 11.15
CA ILE A 426 -1.75 7.80 10.64
C ILE A 426 -0.66 8.80 11.03
N SER A 427 0.20 8.40 11.95
CA SER A 427 1.38 9.18 12.35
C SER A 427 2.51 9.10 11.29
N ALA A 428 3.51 9.98 11.39
CA ALA A 428 4.65 9.99 10.48
C ALA A 428 5.40 8.63 10.39
N PRO A 429 5.78 7.95 11.50
CA PRO A 429 6.43 6.63 11.43
C PRO A 429 5.47 5.47 11.13
N ALA A 430 4.16 5.66 11.26
CA ALA A 430 3.20 4.57 11.12
C ALA A 430 3.25 3.91 9.73
N PHE A 431 3.24 2.58 9.73
CA PHE A 431 2.99 1.80 8.53
C PHE A 431 1.49 1.84 8.21
N TYR A 432 1.18 1.98 6.93
CA TYR A 432 -0.15 1.92 6.37
C TYR A 432 -0.05 1.36 4.96
N GLN A 433 -1.04 0.58 4.53
CA GLN A 433 -0.98 -0.07 3.22
C GLN A 433 -0.95 0.97 2.11
N VAL A 434 -0.07 0.77 1.12
CA VAL A 434 0.23 1.81 0.13
C VAL A 434 -0.84 1.96 -0.95
N ASN A 435 -1.80 1.04 -1.01
CA ASN A 435 -2.88 1.00 -1.98
C ASN A 435 -4.20 0.81 -1.23
N THR A 436 -4.87 1.90 -0.87
CA THR A 436 -6.08 1.88 -0.03
C THR A 436 -7.19 1.03 -0.66
N LYS A 437 -7.37 1.08 -1.99
CA LYS A 437 -8.36 0.28 -2.71
C LYS A 437 -8.11 -1.23 -2.58
N GLN A 438 -6.87 -1.67 -2.73
CA GLN A 438 -6.50 -3.08 -2.57
C GLN A 438 -6.48 -3.52 -1.10
N MET A 439 -6.12 -2.62 -0.17
CA MET A 439 -6.23 -2.86 1.26
C MET A 439 -7.66 -3.22 1.68
N ILE A 440 -8.67 -2.51 1.17
CA ILE A 440 -10.08 -2.83 1.47
C ILE A 440 -10.43 -4.27 1.03
N LYS A 441 -9.98 -4.69 -0.16
CA LYS A 441 -10.20 -6.05 -0.68
C LYS A 441 -9.43 -7.10 0.12
N LEU A 442 -8.18 -6.81 0.48
CA LEU A 442 -7.36 -7.64 1.37
C LEU A 442 -8.08 -7.88 2.70
N TYR A 443 -8.54 -6.81 3.36
CA TYR A 443 -9.20 -6.91 4.66
C TYR A 443 -10.56 -7.62 4.57
N ALA A 444 -11.31 -7.40 3.49
CA ALA A 444 -12.53 -8.17 3.23
C ALA A 444 -12.24 -9.67 3.15
N LYS A 445 -11.12 -10.06 2.50
CA LYS A 445 -10.70 -11.46 2.42
C LYS A 445 -10.21 -12.01 3.76
N VAL A 446 -9.49 -11.21 4.53
CA VAL A 446 -9.10 -11.58 5.91
C VAL A 446 -10.34 -11.86 6.77
N ARG A 447 -11.35 -10.98 6.73
CA ARG A 447 -12.64 -11.20 7.44
C ARG A 447 -13.35 -12.46 6.97
N GLU A 448 -13.39 -12.68 5.65
CA GLU A 448 -14.00 -13.90 5.08
C GLU A 448 -13.36 -15.17 5.64
N TYR A 449 -12.02 -15.23 5.69
CA TYR A 449 -11.28 -16.38 6.22
C TYR A 449 -11.37 -16.50 7.74
N ALA A 450 -11.30 -15.38 8.47
CA ALA A 450 -11.53 -15.35 9.91
C ALA A 450 -12.91 -15.93 10.26
N CYS A 451 -13.92 -15.62 9.44
CA CYS A 451 -15.28 -16.15 9.50
C CYS A 451 -15.92 -16.07 10.89
N LEU A 452 -15.80 -14.90 11.52
CA LEU A 452 -16.26 -14.65 12.88
C LEU A 452 -17.79 -14.81 13.01
N LYS A 453 -18.23 -15.09 14.23
CA LYS A 453 -19.62 -15.29 14.65
C LYS A 453 -20.02 -14.41 15.83
N GLY A 454 -19.10 -13.58 16.35
CA GLY A 454 -19.34 -12.61 17.42
C GLY A 454 -18.81 -13.04 18.79
N GLY A 455 -18.37 -14.30 18.95
CA GLY A 455 -17.89 -14.81 20.23
C GLY A 455 -16.38 -15.03 20.29
N GLU A 456 -15.71 -14.98 19.14
CA GLU A 456 -14.29 -15.34 19.03
C GLU A 456 -13.36 -14.25 19.58
N THR A 457 -12.23 -14.70 20.13
CA THR A 457 -11.10 -13.83 20.45
C THR A 457 -10.14 -13.80 19.27
N VAL A 458 -9.89 -12.62 18.72
CA VAL A 458 -8.96 -12.40 17.62
C VAL A 458 -7.65 -11.84 18.16
N PHE A 459 -6.56 -12.59 17.96
CA PHE A 459 -5.20 -12.11 18.17
C PHE A 459 -4.69 -11.48 16.87
N ASP A 460 -4.63 -10.15 16.83
CA ASP A 460 -4.02 -9.39 15.74
C ASP A 460 -2.52 -9.22 16.03
N LEU A 461 -1.68 -10.07 15.43
CA LEU A 461 -0.26 -10.16 15.73
C LEU A 461 0.52 -9.38 14.67
N TYR A 462 1.46 -8.55 15.11
CA TYR A 462 2.05 -7.49 14.27
C TYR A 462 1.01 -6.44 13.86
N CYS A 463 0.10 -6.10 14.78
CA CYS A 463 -1.09 -5.32 14.44
C CYS A 463 -0.81 -3.91 13.92
N GLY A 464 0.43 -3.40 14.05
CA GLY A 464 0.77 -2.03 13.68
C GLY A 464 -0.16 -1.03 14.37
N ILE A 465 -0.85 -0.20 13.58
CA ILE A 465 -1.83 0.78 14.07
C ILE A 465 -3.26 0.22 14.20
N GLY A 466 -3.41 -1.11 14.20
CA GLY A 466 -4.67 -1.83 14.43
C GLY A 466 -5.59 -1.95 13.22
N THR A 467 -5.11 -1.69 12.00
CA THR A 467 -5.98 -1.60 10.81
C THR A 467 -6.78 -2.87 10.54
N ILE A 468 -6.15 -4.04 10.68
CA ILE A 468 -6.81 -5.31 10.40
C ILE A 468 -7.80 -5.67 11.52
N GLY A 469 -7.34 -5.77 12.77
CA GLY A 469 -8.18 -6.10 13.91
C GLY A 469 -9.37 -5.16 14.10
N LEU A 470 -9.17 -3.84 13.98
CA LEU A 470 -10.27 -2.87 14.09
C LEU A 470 -11.30 -3.04 12.97
N SER A 471 -10.88 -3.43 11.76
CA SER A 471 -11.80 -3.61 10.63
C SER A 471 -12.78 -4.78 10.79
N MET A 472 -12.59 -5.64 11.80
CA MET A 472 -13.44 -6.78 12.11
C MET A 472 -13.98 -6.76 13.55
N ALA A 473 -13.74 -5.68 14.30
CA ALA A 473 -14.12 -5.59 15.70
C ALA A 473 -15.63 -5.70 15.94
N SER A 474 -16.46 -5.27 14.99
CA SER A 474 -17.92 -5.39 15.06
C SER A 474 -18.43 -6.84 14.96
N GLU A 475 -17.60 -7.77 14.49
CA GLU A 475 -17.92 -9.19 14.31
C GLU A 475 -17.17 -10.09 15.29
N ALA A 476 -16.26 -9.53 16.10
CA ALA A 476 -15.47 -10.26 17.09
C ALA A 476 -16.05 -10.11 18.49
N GLY A 477 -15.84 -11.13 19.34
CA GLY A 477 -16.07 -10.98 20.78
C GLY A 477 -15.03 -10.03 21.39
N MET A 478 -13.77 -10.23 21.02
CA MET A 478 -12.63 -9.45 21.51
C MET A 478 -11.52 -9.37 20.46
N ILE A 479 -10.89 -8.19 20.34
CA ILE A 479 -9.65 -7.99 19.57
C ILE A 479 -8.48 -7.75 20.54
N ILE A 480 -7.40 -8.51 20.36
CA ILE A 480 -6.14 -8.37 21.11
C ILE A 480 -5.03 -8.13 20.11
N GLY A 481 -4.60 -6.87 19.99
CA GLY A 481 -3.49 -6.47 19.15
C GLY A 481 -2.16 -6.53 19.90
N ILE A 482 -1.13 -7.12 19.29
CA ILE A 482 0.22 -7.16 19.85
C ILE A 482 1.22 -6.60 18.83
N GLU A 483 1.95 -5.56 19.25
CA GLU A 483 2.93 -4.87 18.42
C GLU A 483 4.16 -4.48 19.24
N SER A 484 5.35 -4.70 18.68
CA SER A 484 6.63 -4.38 19.31
C SER A 484 6.93 -2.88 19.41
N VAL A 485 6.42 -2.09 18.47
CA VAL A 485 6.63 -0.65 18.37
C VAL A 485 5.60 0.08 19.22
N LYS A 486 6.04 0.61 20.36
CA LYS A 486 5.18 1.33 21.33
C LYS A 486 4.33 2.44 20.69
N ASN A 487 4.88 3.21 19.76
CA ASN A 487 4.11 4.29 19.11
C ASN A 487 2.99 3.74 18.22
N ALA A 488 3.17 2.59 17.56
CA ALA A 488 2.12 1.96 16.77
C ALA A 488 0.97 1.45 17.67
N VAL A 489 1.29 0.92 18.86
CA VAL A 489 0.29 0.58 19.89
C VAL A 489 -0.49 1.80 20.37
N ILE A 490 0.16 2.95 20.55
CA ILE A 490 -0.53 4.20 20.89
C ILE A 490 -1.47 4.61 19.76
N ASP A 491 -1.01 4.57 18.51
CA ASP A 491 -1.84 4.87 17.34
C ASP A 491 -3.02 3.89 17.22
N ALA A 492 -2.82 2.59 17.49
CA ALA A 492 -3.87 1.59 17.48
C ALA A 492 -4.96 1.84 18.54
N ASN A 493 -4.56 2.22 19.76
CA ASN A 493 -5.51 2.62 20.79
C ASN A 493 -6.30 3.87 20.40
N ARG A 494 -5.66 4.88 19.81
CA ARG A 494 -6.35 6.08 19.30
C ARG A 494 -7.35 5.70 18.21
N ASN A 495 -6.95 4.83 17.29
CA ASN A 495 -7.83 4.33 16.22
C ASN A 495 -9.02 3.55 16.77
N ALA A 496 -8.86 2.77 17.84
CA ALA A 496 -10.00 2.15 18.51
C ALA A 496 -10.97 3.21 19.07
N VAL A 497 -10.45 4.22 19.76
CA VAL A 497 -11.23 5.29 20.39
C VAL A 497 -12.02 6.12 19.38
N ILE A 498 -11.39 6.59 18.29
CA ILE A 498 -12.07 7.44 17.29
C ILE A 498 -13.17 6.70 16.52
N ASN A 499 -13.13 5.36 16.48
CA ASN A 499 -14.17 4.53 15.90
C ASN A 499 -15.18 4.00 16.95
N GLY A 500 -15.05 4.39 18.23
CA GLY A 500 -15.94 3.93 19.30
C GLY A 500 -15.81 2.43 19.60
N ILE A 501 -14.69 1.80 19.27
CA ILE A 501 -14.46 0.36 19.47
C ILE A 501 -13.97 0.13 20.90
N VAL A 502 -14.78 -0.59 21.68
CA VAL A 502 -14.51 -0.83 23.11
C VAL A 502 -14.01 -2.25 23.42
N ASN A 503 -14.21 -3.19 22.49
CA ASN A 503 -13.78 -4.59 22.59
C ASN A 503 -12.42 -4.84 21.93
N ALA A 504 -11.58 -3.81 21.80
CA ALA A 504 -10.20 -3.93 21.33
C ALA A 504 -9.20 -3.52 22.43
N ARG A 505 -8.11 -4.27 22.55
CA ARG A 505 -7.01 -4.02 23.49
C ARG A 505 -5.67 -4.20 22.78
N TYR A 506 -4.71 -3.33 23.07
CA TYR A 506 -3.42 -3.32 22.40
C TYR A 506 -2.25 -3.36 23.38
N TYR A 507 -1.27 -4.19 23.07
CA TYR A 507 -0.15 -4.49 23.94
C TYR A 507 1.19 -4.27 23.23
N ALA A 508 2.10 -3.56 23.91
CA ALA A 508 3.45 -3.35 23.44
C ALA A 508 4.35 -4.53 23.82
N GLY A 509 4.85 -5.28 22.85
CA GLY A 509 5.76 -6.41 23.12
C GLY A 509 5.94 -7.36 21.93
N ARG A 510 6.74 -8.40 22.16
CA ARG A 510 6.92 -9.51 21.22
C ARG A 510 5.74 -10.48 21.35
N ALA A 511 5.08 -10.81 20.25
CA ALA A 511 3.88 -11.64 20.24
C ALA A 511 4.08 -13.01 20.90
N GLU A 512 5.23 -13.65 20.65
CA GLU A 512 5.61 -14.96 21.21
C GLU A 512 5.83 -14.94 22.72
N GLN A 513 6.03 -13.77 23.33
CA GLN A 513 6.16 -13.60 24.77
C GLN A 513 4.84 -13.14 25.39
N MET A 514 4.14 -12.24 24.71
CA MET A 514 2.92 -11.62 25.23
C MET A 514 1.73 -12.58 25.18
N MET A 515 1.60 -13.36 24.11
CA MET A 515 0.41 -14.20 23.91
C MET A 515 0.26 -15.31 24.97
N PRO A 516 1.32 -16.05 25.34
CA PRO A 516 1.23 -17.00 26.46
C PRO A 516 0.91 -16.33 27.79
N ARG A 517 1.50 -15.16 28.06
CA ARG A 517 1.28 -14.41 29.31
C ARG A 517 -0.13 -13.86 29.44
N LEU A 518 -0.72 -13.39 28.34
CA LEU A 518 -2.10 -12.91 28.31
C LEU A 518 -3.12 -14.04 28.57
N LEU A 519 -2.75 -15.27 28.24
CA LEU A 519 -3.58 -16.46 28.48
C LEU A 519 -3.24 -17.16 29.82
N ASP A 520 -2.25 -16.67 30.57
CA ASP A 520 -1.87 -17.22 31.86
C ASP A 520 -2.65 -16.51 32.99
N LYS A 521 -3.59 -17.25 33.61
CA LYS A 521 -4.39 -16.76 34.74
C LYS A 521 -3.57 -16.40 35.98
N GLU A 522 -2.36 -16.94 36.12
CA GLU A 522 -1.49 -16.62 37.25
C GLU A 522 -0.73 -15.30 37.03
N ASP A 523 -0.65 -14.80 35.80
CA ASP A 523 -0.02 -13.51 35.47
C ASP A 523 -0.95 -12.34 35.83
N LYS A 524 -0.90 -11.93 37.10
CA LYS A 524 -1.68 -10.81 37.66
C LYS A 524 -1.34 -9.44 37.07
N LEU A 525 -0.36 -9.33 36.17
CA LEU A 525 -0.02 -8.07 35.51
C LEU A 525 -1.02 -7.70 34.41
N PHE A 526 -1.81 -8.67 33.94
CA PHE A 526 -2.85 -8.44 32.93
C PHE A 526 -4.23 -8.49 33.59
N VAL A 527 -5.05 -7.47 33.33
CA VAL A 527 -6.37 -7.28 33.95
C VAL A 527 -7.50 -7.63 32.97
N ASP A 528 -7.18 -7.86 31.69
CA ASP A 528 -8.17 -8.24 30.69
C ASP A 528 -8.47 -9.74 30.82
N TYR A 529 -9.73 -10.07 31.11
CA TYR A 529 -10.18 -11.45 31.18
C TYR A 529 -10.44 -11.95 29.75
N ILE A 530 -9.55 -12.80 29.23
CA ILE A 530 -9.77 -13.49 27.97
C ILE A 530 -10.64 -14.72 28.25
N ASP A 531 -11.75 -14.85 27.53
CA ASP A 531 -12.54 -16.08 27.59
C ASP A 531 -11.75 -17.23 26.94
N GLU A 532 -11.19 -18.11 27.76
CA GLU A 532 -10.43 -19.28 27.31
C GLU A 532 -11.28 -20.29 26.53
N THR A 533 -12.60 -20.25 26.69
CA THR A 533 -13.53 -21.14 25.98
C THR A 533 -13.90 -20.60 24.59
N ALA A 534 -13.64 -19.32 24.34
CA ALA A 534 -13.83 -18.72 23.04
C ALA A 534 -12.84 -19.30 22.03
N LEU A 535 -13.31 -19.50 20.80
CA LEU A 535 -12.42 -19.84 19.69
C LEU A 535 -11.40 -18.72 19.48
N LYS A 536 -10.14 -19.13 19.29
CA LYS A 536 -9.01 -18.23 19.12
C LYS A 536 -8.63 -18.17 17.65
N ILE A 537 -8.72 -16.98 17.07
CA ILE A 537 -8.32 -16.71 15.69
C ILE A 537 -7.07 -15.85 15.73
N ALA A 538 -5.97 -16.30 15.13
CA ALA A 538 -4.79 -15.46 14.96
C ALA A 538 -4.76 -14.85 13.56
N ILE A 539 -4.56 -13.54 13.49
CA ILE A 539 -4.17 -12.84 12.28
C ILE A 539 -2.67 -12.63 12.36
N LEU A 540 -1.94 -13.05 11.32
CA LEU A 540 -0.50 -12.83 11.20
C LEU A 540 -0.26 -11.93 9.99
N ASP A 541 0.26 -10.71 10.19
CA ASP A 541 0.74 -9.83 9.10
C ASP A 541 2.23 -9.45 9.32
N PRO A 542 3.15 -10.44 9.25
CA PRO A 542 4.55 -10.21 9.58
C PRO A 542 5.28 -9.36 8.51
N PRO A 543 6.46 -8.82 8.86
CA PRO A 543 7.35 -8.22 7.87
C PRO A 543 7.79 -9.25 6.80
N ARG A 544 8.46 -8.78 5.73
CA ARG A 544 9.01 -9.61 4.64
C ARG A 544 9.90 -10.79 5.06
N ALA A 545 10.39 -10.82 6.30
CA ALA A 545 11.16 -11.95 6.82
C ALA A 545 10.27 -13.16 7.21
N GLY A 546 8.93 -12.98 7.21
CA GLY A 546 7.96 -13.90 7.77
C GLY A 546 7.95 -13.85 9.30
N CYS A 547 7.28 -14.82 9.92
CA CYS A 547 7.26 -14.99 11.36
C CYS A 547 8.58 -15.60 11.85
N ASP A 548 9.02 -15.16 13.03
CA ASP A 548 9.98 -15.95 13.79
C ASP A 548 9.34 -17.28 14.19
N GLU A 549 10.10 -18.38 14.13
CA GLU A 549 9.61 -19.73 14.46
C GLU A 549 9.05 -19.80 15.89
N ALA A 550 9.64 -19.04 16.82
CA ALA A 550 9.16 -18.92 18.20
C ALA A 550 7.71 -18.43 18.28
N LEU A 551 7.28 -17.55 17.36
CA LEU A 551 5.90 -17.08 17.30
C LEU A 551 4.95 -18.16 16.80
N LEU A 552 5.33 -18.90 15.76
CA LEU A 552 4.51 -20.00 15.24
C LEU A 552 4.29 -21.07 16.32
N ARG A 553 5.34 -21.39 17.08
CA ARG A 553 5.28 -22.31 18.22
C ARG A 553 4.43 -21.76 19.36
N ALA A 554 4.56 -20.48 19.68
CA ALA A 554 3.73 -19.83 20.70
C ALA A 554 2.24 -19.88 20.30
N ALA A 555 1.91 -19.54 19.05
CA ALA A 555 0.54 -19.62 18.54
C ALA A 555 -0.04 -21.03 18.65
N ALA A 556 0.74 -22.04 18.26
CA ALA A 556 0.35 -23.44 18.40
C ALA A 556 0.14 -23.86 19.87
N SER A 557 1.02 -23.42 20.77
CA SER A 557 0.95 -23.74 22.21
C SER A 557 -0.21 -23.06 22.94
N CYS A 558 -0.70 -21.94 22.41
CA CYS A 558 -1.85 -21.21 22.94
C CYS A 558 -3.20 -21.74 22.41
N ASP A 559 -3.19 -22.87 21.70
CA ASP A 559 -4.35 -23.52 21.12
C ASP A 559 -5.14 -22.60 20.17
N VAL A 560 -4.46 -21.90 19.26
CA VAL A 560 -5.13 -21.14 18.20
C VAL A 560 -5.88 -22.08 17.27
N ASP A 561 -7.18 -21.89 17.09
CA ASP A 561 -8.02 -22.76 16.26
C ASP A 561 -7.80 -22.51 14.77
N LYS A 562 -7.58 -21.25 14.40
CA LYS A 562 -7.46 -20.80 13.02
C LYS A 562 -6.46 -19.67 12.90
N ILE A 563 -5.65 -19.73 11.86
CA ILE A 563 -4.69 -18.71 11.49
C ILE A 563 -5.09 -18.13 10.13
N VAL A 564 -5.23 -16.82 10.05
CA VAL A 564 -5.32 -16.06 8.80
C VAL A 564 -4.00 -15.34 8.61
N TYR A 565 -3.17 -15.85 7.71
CA TYR A 565 -1.82 -15.34 7.48
C TYR A 565 -1.84 -14.41 6.27
N VAL A 566 -1.54 -13.13 6.46
CA VAL A 566 -1.31 -12.12 5.42
C VAL A 566 0.19 -12.01 5.15
N SER A 567 0.62 -12.16 3.90
CA SER A 567 2.04 -12.15 3.56
C SER A 567 2.35 -11.40 2.27
N CYS A 568 3.37 -10.56 2.35
CA CYS A 568 3.95 -9.87 1.21
C CYS A 568 5.10 -10.63 0.53
N ASP A 569 5.51 -11.80 1.06
CA ASP A 569 6.57 -12.65 0.52
C ASP A 569 6.13 -14.13 0.48
N PRO A 570 5.86 -14.67 -0.73
CA PRO A 570 5.41 -16.05 -0.88
C PRO A 570 6.42 -17.10 -0.42
N GLY A 571 7.72 -16.78 -0.41
CA GLY A 571 8.77 -17.70 0.01
C GLY A 571 8.76 -17.90 1.53
N THR A 572 8.67 -16.81 2.29
CA THR A 572 8.58 -16.89 3.76
C THR A 572 7.23 -17.42 4.21
N LEU A 573 6.13 -17.09 3.51
CA LEU A 573 4.83 -17.72 3.75
C LEU A 573 4.93 -19.24 3.64
N ALA A 574 5.51 -19.74 2.54
CA ALA A 574 5.63 -21.18 2.32
C ALA A 574 6.50 -21.87 3.39
N ARG A 575 7.60 -21.24 3.81
CA ARG A 575 8.42 -21.71 4.94
C ARG A 575 7.59 -21.84 6.22
N ASP A 576 6.82 -20.80 6.55
CA ASP A 576 6.06 -20.76 7.81
C ASP A 576 4.88 -21.74 7.78
N VAL A 577 4.23 -21.91 6.64
CA VAL A 577 3.18 -22.94 6.43
C VAL A 577 3.74 -24.34 6.70
N LYS A 578 4.95 -24.65 6.23
CA LYS A 578 5.60 -25.94 6.50
C LYS A 578 5.80 -26.16 8.01
N VAL A 579 6.31 -25.16 8.72
CA VAL A 579 6.50 -25.23 10.18
C VAL A 579 5.17 -25.41 10.90
N LEU A 580 4.12 -24.69 10.50
CA LEU A 580 2.77 -24.85 11.05
C LEU A 580 2.22 -26.27 10.80
N GLY A 581 2.51 -26.85 9.64
CA GLY A 581 2.27 -28.26 9.32
C GLY A 581 2.82 -29.22 10.37
N GLU A 582 4.09 -29.03 10.73
CA GLU A 582 4.78 -29.82 11.76
C GLU A 582 4.20 -29.60 13.17
N LEU A 583 3.46 -28.51 13.38
CA LEU A 583 2.79 -28.14 14.63
C LEU A 583 1.31 -28.52 14.67
N GLY A 584 0.83 -29.33 13.73
CA GLY A 584 -0.56 -29.82 13.71
C GLY A 584 -1.57 -28.86 13.08
N TYR A 585 -1.12 -27.99 12.17
CA TYR A 585 -1.99 -27.15 11.36
C TYR A 585 -2.01 -27.61 9.90
N GLU A 586 -3.13 -27.42 9.24
CA GLU A 586 -3.34 -27.73 7.83
C GLU A 586 -3.51 -26.44 7.03
N PHE A 587 -2.81 -26.32 5.91
CA PHE A 587 -3.07 -25.30 4.91
C PHE A 587 -4.35 -25.64 4.15
N ILE A 588 -5.32 -24.73 4.16
CA ILE A 588 -6.62 -24.95 3.49
C ILE A 588 -6.61 -24.34 2.09
N GLU A 589 -6.32 -23.04 2.02
CA GLU A 589 -6.27 -22.31 0.76
C GLU A 589 -5.57 -20.96 0.92
N ALA A 590 -5.13 -20.38 -0.20
CA ALA A 590 -4.63 -19.02 -0.26
C ALA A 590 -5.30 -18.18 -1.35
N THR A 591 -5.47 -16.89 -1.09
CA THR A 591 -5.95 -15.91 -2.07
C THR A 591 -4.94 -14.78 -2.22
N PRO A 592 -4.35 -14.62 -3.41
CA PRO A 592 -3.47 -13.49 -3.70
C PRO A 592 -4.25 -12.19 -3.93
N VAL A 593 -3.64 -11.05 -3.61
CA VAL A 593 -4.15 -9.69 -3.84
C VAL A 593 -3.07 -8.87 -4.51
N ASP A 594 -3.41 -8.19 -5.60
CA ASP A 594 -2.49 -7.34 -6.34
C ASP A 594 -2.31 -5.95 -5.70
N MET A 595 -1.72 -5.92 -4.50
CA MET A 595 -1.41 -4.69 -3.76
C MET A 595 -0.44 -3.78 -4.53
N PHE A 596 0.47 -4.38 -5.31
CA PHE A 596 1.58 -3.69 -6.00
C PHE A 596 1.55 -3.95 -7.51
N VAL A 597 0.57 -3.35 -8.17
CA VAL A 597 0.39 -3.35 -9.63
C VAL A 597 1.71 -2.97 -10.34
N ALA A 598 1.98 -3.61 -11.49
CA ALA A 598 3.18 -3.41 -12.32
C ALA A 598 4.52 -3.80 -11.66
N THR A 599 4.48 -4.48 -10.52
CA THR A 599 5.64 -5.07 -9.83
C THR A 599 5.41 -6.56 -9.62
N MET A 600 6.47 -7.33 -9.38
CA MET A 600 6.37 -8.74 -9.01
C MET A 600 5.83 -9.00 -7.59
N HIS A 601 5.77 -7.96 -6.75
CA HIS A 601 5.26 -8.11 -5.38
C HIS A 601 3.76 -8.41 -5.40
N VAL A 602 3.35 -9.28 -4.48
CA VAL A 602 1.97 -9.75 -4.33
C VAL A 602 1.71 -9.97 -2.84
N GLU A 603 0.55 -9.51 -2.37
CA GLU A 603 0.07 -9.87 -1.04
C GLU A 603 -0.70 -11.19 -1.14
N CYS A 604 -0.64 -12.03 -0.12
CA CYS A 604 -1.30 -13.32 -0.10
C CYS A 604 -1.92 -13.57 1.26
N ILE A 605 -3.23 -13.83 1.29
CA ILE A 605 -3.91 -14.30 2.50
C ILE A 605 -4.00 -15.82 2.43
N ALA A 606 -3.46 -16.53 3.42
CA ALA A 606 -3.60 -17.96 3.59
C ALA A 606 -4.51 -18.28 4.78
N LEU A 607 -5.43 -19.22 4.58
CA LEU A 607 -6.22 -19.83 5.64
C LEU A 607 -5.54 -21.12 6.08
N ILE A 608 -5.21 -21.18 7.37
CA ILE A 608 -4.56 -22.31 8.01
C ILE A 608 -5.39 -22.70 9.23
N GLN A 609 -5.68 -23.98 9.41
CA GLN A 609 -6.57 -24.47 10.47
C GLN A 609 -5.90 -25.54 11.30
N ARG A 610 -6.19 -25.57 12.59
CA ARG A 610 -5.70 -26.64 13.46
C ARG A 610 -6.36 -27.96 13.06
N VAL A 611 -5.56 -29.01 12.90
CA VAL A 611 -6.08 -30.36 12.67
C VAL A 611 -6.78 -30.80 13.95
N LYS A 612 -8.09 -31.08 13.87
CA LYS A 612 -8.82 -31.62 15.00
C LYS A 612 -8.38 -33.06 15.23
N SER A 613 -7.75 -33.31 16.37
CA SER A 613 -7.40 -34.63 16.89
C SER A 613 -8.63 -35.47 17.22
#